data_AF-A0A6B3EV92-F1
#
_entry.id   AF-A0A6B3EV92-F1
#
_cell.length_a   1.000
_cell.length_b   1.000
_cell.length_c   1.000
_cell.angle_alpha   90.00
_cell.angle_beta   90.00
_cell.angle_gamma   90.00
#
_symmetry.space_group_name_H-M   'P 1'
#
loop_
_entity.id
_entity.type
_entity.pdbx_description
1 polymer ?
#
loop_
_entity_poly.entity_id
_entity_poly.type
_entity_poly.pdbx_seq_one_letter_code
_entity_poly.pdbx_strand_id
1 'polypeptide(L)'
;MIGLHRPGARLRALAAAACTAALGAALLGVAGTGSADAAPADLKAAAPAAAPAAPTAAGSKVVGYFTDWGVYDRNYHVKNIETSGSADKLTHINYAFGNVQGGKCT
;
A
#
# COMPACT_ATOMS: atom_id res chain seq x y z
N MET A 1 19.68 54.95 12.69
CA MET A 1 19.05 54.00 13.63
C MET A 1 18.66 52.76 12.81
N ILE A 2 19.54 51.84 12.42
CA ILE A 2 20.27 50.79 13.15
C ILE A 2 19.43 50.06 14.22
N GLY A 3 19.13 48.79 13.94
CA GLY A 3 18.67 47.75 14.87
C GLY A 3 17.16 47.44 14.79
N LEU A 4 16.68 46.20 14.69
CA LEU A 4 17.33 44.91 14.89
C LEU A 4 16.57 43.81 14.11
N HIS A 5 17.32 43.03 13.34
CA HIS A 5 16.88 41.77 12.75
C HIS A 5 16.42 40.81 13.85
N ARG A 6 15.24 40.21 13.69
CA ARG A 6 14.71 39.14 14.56
C ARG A 6 15.61 37.88 14.45
N PRO A 7 16.29 37.44 15.53
CA PRO A 7 17.32 36.40 15.48
C PRO A 7 16.79 34.98 15.80
N GLY A 8 15.52 34.67 15.46
CA GLY A 8 14.87 33.42 15.90
C GLY A 8 15.01 32.21 14.96
N ALA A 9 15.51 32.40 13.73
CA ALA A 9 15.37 31.40 12.67
C ALA A 9 16.60 30.49 12.45
N ARG A 10 17.70 30.66 13.20
CA ARG A 10 18.97 29.94 12.93
C ARG A 10 19.44 28.97 14.02
N LEU A 11 18.69 28.79 15.12
CA LEU A 11 19.10 27.89 16.21
C LEU A 11 18.31 26.56 16.31
N ARG A 12 17.38 26.28 15.41
CA ARG A 12 16.64 24.99 15.35
C ARG A 12 17.06 24.10 14.18
N ALA A 13 18.28 24.27 13.68
CA ALA A 13 18.82 23.50 12.57
C ALA A 13 19.89 22.45 12.97
N LEU A 14 20.13 22.24 14.28
CA LEU A 14 21.15 21.31 14.76
C LEU A 14 20.68 20.58 16.03
N ALA A 15 19.66 19.72 15.91
CA ALA A 15 19.41 18.67 16.89
C ALA A 15 18.60 17.54 16.24
N ALA A 16 19.08 16.30 16.40
CA ALA A 16 18.43 15.04 16.04
C ALA A 16 18.64 14.48 14.62
N ALA A 17 19.87 14.60 14.08
CA ALA A 17 20.41 13.68 13.08
C ALA A 17 21.08 12.45 13.75
N ALA A 18 20.41 11.81 14.72
CA ALA A 18 21.02 10.75 15.55
C ALA A 18 20.00 9.69 16.08
N CYS A 19 19.13 9.17 15.22
CA CYS A 19 18.24 8.03 15.56
C CYS A 19 18.24 6.89 14.53
N THR A 20 19.19 6.87 13.59
CA THR A 20 19.26 5.89 12.49
C THR A 20 20.31 4.79 12.68
N ALA A 21 20.71 4.46 13.92
CA ALA A 21 21.76 3.46 14.17
C ALA A 21 21.45 2.43 15.28
N ALA A 22 20.19 2.27 15.71
CA ALA A 22 19.85 1.38 16.84
C ALA A 22 18.77 0.31 16.58
N LEU A 23 18.30 0.13 15.33
CA LEU A 23 17.28 -0.89 14.99
C LEU A 23 17.79 -2.01 14.05
N GLY A 24 19.06 -1.98 13.66
CA GLY A 24 19.64 -2.89 12.66
C GLY A 24 20.06 -4.28 13.13
N ALA A 25 19.77 -4.70 14.37
CA ALA A 25 20.35 -5.93 14.94
C ALA A 25 19.34 -6.93 15.56
N ALA A 26 18.03 -6.75 15.37
CA ALA A 26 17.01 -7.56 16.07
C ALA A 26 16.15 -8.51 15.19
N LEU A 27 16.38 -8.61 13.87
CA LEU A 27 15.52 -9.40 12.97
C LEU A 27 16.18 -10.65 12.35
N LEU A 28 17.39 -11.03 12.78
CA LEU A 28 18.14 -12.17 12.23
C LEU A 28 17.93 -13.51 12.96
N GLY A 29 16.85 -13.67 13.73
CA GLY A 29 16.70 -14.83 14.62
C GLY A 29 15.31 -15.45 14.69
N VAL A 30 14.85 -16.10 13.61
CA VAL A 30 13.90 -17.24 13.70
C VAL A 30 14.25 -18.25 12.60
N ALA A 31 15.26 -19.08 12.88
CA ALA A 31 15.54 -20.28 12.10
C ALA A 31 14.51 -21.36 12.46
N GLY A 32 13.82 -21.89 11.44
CA GLY A 32 12.75 -22.86 11.59
C GLY A 32 13.22 -24.26 11.99
N THR A 33 12.38 -24.94 12.77
CA THR A 33 12.43 -26.38 13.00
C THR A 33 11.03 -26.96 12.82
N GLY A 34 10.64 -27.19 11.57
CA GLY A 34 9.46 -28.01 11.24
C GLY A 34 9.91 -29.45 10.98
N SER A 35 9.78 -30.31 11.98
CA SER A 35 9.93 -31.76 11.81
C SER A 35 8.69 -32.32 11.12
N ALA A 36 8.86 -32.98 9.97
CA ALA A 36 7.81 -33.78 9.35
C ALA A 36 8.35 -35.19 9.11
N ASP A 37 7.69 -36.14 9.77
CA ASP A 37 7.84 -37.58 9.71
C ASP A 37 7.58 -38.08 8.28
N ALA A 38 8.45 -38.96 7.74
CA ALA A 38 8.32 -39.49 6.38
C ALA A 38 8.20 -41.01 6.41
N ALA A 39 7.00 -41.51 6.09
CA ALA A 39 6.78 -42.90 5.66
C ALA A 39 6.88 -42.97 4.12
N PRO A 40 7.50 -43.99 3.51
CA PRO A 40 7.63 -44.07 2.06
C PRO A 40 6.33 -44.62 1.46
N ALA A 41 5.76 -43.89 0.49
CA ALA A 41 4.71 -44.39 -0.38
C ALA A 41 5.27 -44.62 -1.79
N ASP A 42 4.91 -45.77 -2.37
CA ASP A 42 5.32 -46.29 -3.66
C ASP A 42 5.09 -45.30 -4.82
N LEU A 43 6.15 -44.97 -5.56
CA LEU A 43 6.11 -44.04 -6.68
C LEU A 43 5.72 -44.76 -7.98
N LYS A 44 4.45 -44.62 -8.39
CA LYS A 44 4.03 -44.86 -9.78
C LYS A 44 4.41 -43.62 -10.63
N ALA A 45 5.22 -43.82 -11.66
CA ALA A 45 5.62 -42.73 -12.56
C ALA A 45 4.42 -42.12 -13.30
N ALA A 46 4.16 -40.83 -13.05
CA ALA A 46 3.13 -40.04 -13.72
C ALA A 46 3.69 -39.37 -14.99
N ALA A 47 2.85 -39.26 -16.02
CA ALA A 47 3.12 -38.52 -17.25
C ALA A 47 3.46 -37.05 -16.96
N PRO A 48 4.26 -36.36 -17.81
CA PRO A 48 4.67 -34.98 -17.55
C PRO A 48 3.43 -34.06 -17.53
N ALA A 49 3.15 -33.50 -16.35
CA ALA A 49 2.15 -32.47 -16.18
C ALA A 49 2.60 -31.22 -16.95
N ALA A 50 1.68 -30.64 -17.74
CA ALA A 50 1.90 -29.34 -18.35
C ALA A 50 2.19 -28.32 -17.24
N ALA A 51 3.36 -27.67 -17.30
CA ALA A 51 3.75 -26.67 -16.32
C ALA A 51 2.70 -25.54 -16.31
N PRO A 52 2.26 -25.07 -15.13
CA PRO A 52 1.40 -23.89 -15.03
C PRO A 52 2.09 -22.71 -15.71
N ALA A 53 1.37 -22.01 -16.59
CA ALA A 53 1.85 -20.74 -17.12
C ALA A 53 2.17 -19.81 -15.95
N ALA A 54 3.40 -19.28 -15.91
CA ALA A 54 3.80 -18.37 -14.86
C ALA A 54 2.83 -17.17 -14.83
N PRO A 55 2.32 -16.77 -13.66
CA PRO A 55 1.41 -15.64 -13.58
C PRO A 55 2.11 -14.39 -14.13
N THR A 56 1.47 -13.72 -15.09
CA THR A 56 1.98 -12.43 -15.56
C THR A 56 1.97 -11.46 -14.40
N ALA A 57 3.07 -10.74 -14.19
CA ALA A 57 3.13 -9.75 -13.13
C ALA A 57 2.04 -8.69 -13.37
N ALA A 58 1.21 -8.44 -12.35
CA ALA A 58 0.20 -7.40 -12.46
C ALA A 58 0.87 -6.03 -12.66
N GLY A 59 0.47 -5.31 -13.70
CA GLY A 59 0.97 -3.96 -13.96
C GLY A 59 0.64 -2.98 -12.82
N SER A 60 1.37 -1.87 -12.75
CA SER A 60 1.14 -0.81 -11.77
C SER A 60 -0.28 -0.25 -11.84
N LYS A 61 -0.83 0.13 -10.68
CA LYS A 61 -2.18 0.70 -10.58
C LYS A 61 -2.13 2.12 -10.00
N VAL A 62 -2.95 3.01 -10.56
CA VAL A 62 -3.23 4.34 -10.00
C VAL A 62 -4.69 4.34 -9.60
N VAL A 63 -4.94 4.36 -8.29
CA VAL A 63 -6.29 4.22 -7.73
C VAL A 63 -6.77 5.55 -7.16
N GLY A 64 -7.92 6.02 -7.63
CA GLY A 64 -8.62 7.17 -7.06
C GLY A 64 -9.76 6.73 -6.14
N TYR A 65 -10.05 7.50 -5.11
CA TYR A 65 -11.26 7.32 -4.30
C TYR A 65 -12.32 8.35 -4.70
N PHE A 66 -13.52 7.89 -5.01
CA PHE A 66 -14.68 8.75 -5.20
C PHE A 66 -15.56 8.66 -3.95
N THR A 67 -15.75 9.77 -3.26
CA THR A 67 -16.52 9.81 -2.01
C THR A 67 -18.00 9.98 -2.30
N ASP A 68 -18.86 9.17 -1.68
CA ASP A 68 -20.32 9.13 -1.89
C ASP A 68 -20.94 10.51 -1.63
N TRP A 69 -20.51 11.17 -0.56
CA TRP A 69 -21.01 12.46 -0.13
C TRP A 69 -20.46 13.63 -0.96
N GLY A 70 -19.54 13.36 -1.90
CA GLY A 70 -18.97 14.37 -2.79
C GLY A 70 -20.02 15.05 -3.68
N VAL A 71 -21.14 14.38 -3.96
CA VAL A 71 -22.22 14.91 -4.80
C VAL A 71 -23.14 15.90 -4.09
N TYR A 72 -23.04 16.05 -2.76
CA TYR A 72 -23.87 16.97 -1.97
C TYR A 72 -23.35 18.41 -2.07
N ASP A 73 -23.05 19.07 -0.96
CA ASP A 73 -22.60 20.47 -0.94
C ASP A 73 -21.33 20.73 -1.75
N ARG A 74 -20.48 19.70 -1.92
CA ARG A 74 -19.28 19.81 -2.74
C ARG A 74 -19.57 19.80 -4.24
N ASN A 75 -20.76 19.35 -4.63
CA ASN A 75 -21.23 19.30 -6.01
C ASN A 75 -20.19 18.67 -6.96
N TYR A 76 -19.50 17.63 -6.49
CA TYR A 76 -18.47 16.90 -7.25
C TYR A 76 -19.06 15.58 -7.75
N HIS A 77 -19.29 15.53 -9.05
CA HIS A 77 -19.93 14.43 -9.76
C HIS A 77 -18.89 13.57 -10.49
N VAL A 78 -19.28 12.35 -10.88
CA VAL A 78 -18.43 11.46 -11.69
C VAL A 78 -17.98 12.15 -12.99
N LYS A 79 -18.82 13.00 -13.59
CA LYS A 79 -18.46 13.78 -14.79
C LYS A 79 -17.24 14.67 -14.57
N ASN A 80 -17.02 15.16 -13.34
CA ASN A 80 -15.84 15.97 -13.03
C ASN A 80 -14.52 15.19 -13.15
N ILE A 81 -14.54 13.86 -12.96
CA ILE A 81 -13.37 13.00 -13.14
C ILE A 81 -12.95 12.97 -14.62
N GLU A 82 -13.93 12.89 -15.52
CA GLU A 82 -13.69 12.91 -16.97
C GLU A 82 -13.34 14.31 -17.45
N THR A 83 -14.12 15.33 -17.12
CA THR A 83 -13.88 16.70 -17.62
C THR A 83 -12.58 17.31 -17.11
N SER A 84 -12.05 16.82 -15.98
CA SER A 84 -10.74 17.26 -15.46
C SER A 84 -9.55 16.54 -16.10
N GLY A 85 -9.78 15.53 -16.94
CA GLY A 85 -8.72 14.68 -17.51
C GLY A 85 -8.09 13.72 -16.49
N SER A 86 -8.74 13.51 -15.33
CA SER A 86 -8.23 12.58 -14.33
C SER A 86 -8.49 11.13 -14.71
N ALA A 87 -9.59 10.86 -15.43
CA ALA A 87 -9.93 9.51 -15.89
C ALA A 87 -8.80 8.84 -16.69
N ASP A 88 -8.12 9.58 -17.57
CA ASP A 88 -7.02 9.07 -18.40
C ASP A 88 -5.76 8.66 -17.61
N LYS A 89 -5.67 9.10 -16.34
CA LYS A 89 -4.53 8.86 -15.47
C LYS A 89 -4.80 7.80 -14.41
N LEU A 90 -6.06 7.44 -14.21
CA LEU A 90 -6.49 6.45 -13.23
C LEU A 90 -6.64 5.09 -13.91
N THR A 91 -6.28 4.04 -13.20
CA THR A 91 -6.58 2.67 -13.63
C THR A 91 -7.79 2.11 -12.90
N HIS A 92 -8.09 2.60 -11.69
CA HIS A 92 -9.22 2.14 -10.88
C HIS A 92 -9.82 3.31 -10.09
N ILE A 93 -11.11 3.21 -9.81
CA ILE A 93 -11.82 4.10 -8.89
C ILE A 93 -12.47 3.25 -7.82
N ASN A 94 -12.19 3.57 -6.55
CA ASN A 94 -12.88 2.99 -5.41
C ASN A 94 -14.02 3.93 -4.99
N TYR A 95 -15.25 3.43 -5.03
CA TYR A 95 -16.39 4.14 -4.45
C TYR A 95 -16.34 4.03 -2.93
N ALA A 96 -16.43 5.17 -2.24
CA ALA A 96 -16.10 5.29 -0.83
C ALA A 96 -17.23 6.00 -0.07
N PHE A 97 -17.81 5.44 0.99
CA PHE A 97 -17.51 4.14 1.61
C PHE A 97 -18.69 3.18 1.55
N GLY A 98 -18.39 1.89 1.38
CA GLY A 98 -19.34 0.82 1.69
C GLY A 98 -19.40 0.65 3.21
N ASN A 99 -20.60 0.47 3.74
CA ASN A 99 -20.80 0.32 5.18
C ASN A 99 -20.76 -1.15 5.61
N VAL A 100 -20.43 -1.40 6.88
CA VAL A 100 -20.39 -2.75 7.47
C VAL A 100 -21.27 -2.78 8.71
N GLN A 101 -22.28 -3.65 8.72
CA GLN A 101 -23.14 -3.89 9.88
C GLN A 101 -23.29 -5.40 10.10
N GLY A 102 -23.20 -5.84 11.37
CA GLY A 102 -23.33 -7.25 11.71
C GLY A 102 -22.31 -8.16 11.01
N GLY A 103 -21.10 -7.66 10.72
CA GLY A 103 -20.06 -8.40 10.01
C GLY A 103 -20.32 -8.61 8.52
N LYS A 104 -21.26 -7.88 7.92
CA LYS A 104 -21.59 -7.93 6.48
C LYS A 104 -21.50 -6.55 5.85
N CYS A 105 -21.13 -6.50 4.57
CA CYS A 105 -21.30 -5.30 3.76
C CYS A 105 -22.79 -4.99 3.58
N THR A 106 -23.14 -3.72 3.62
CA THR A 106 -24.51 -3.20 3.44
C THR A 106 -24.55 -2.18 2.33
#